data_AF-C9SN01-F1
#
_entry.id   AF-C9SN01-F1
#
_cell.length_a   1.000
_cell.length_b   1.000
_cell.length_c   1.000
_cell.angle_alpha   90.00
_cell.angle_beta   90.00
_cell.angle_gamma   90.00
#
_symmetry.space_group_name_H-M   'P 1'
#
loop_
_entity.id
_entity.type
_entity.pdbx_description
1 polymer ?
#
loop_
_entity_poly.entity_id
_entity_poly.type
_entity_poly.pdbx_seq_one_letter_code
_entity_poly.pdbx_strand_id
1 'polypeptide(L)'
;MSQQDGGAPQGHTRNKSVTKCDPIPICDRDDADTPSTPLNDPLSSPSRLEPLQPKRASSQRPPGHPSPSFRSPAPSPAPPAVRASITKNFSFLLRPEIYQPLLPLNVPVAFRNSTKQPRPDAPLAELLSQGHFRAAAISAVQELTSASPRAAPVDPTDYRRIFDLLYTRLACLTLCDATSTAAQEVRALEDLNNAAIYVDDDTGEHLVPWALRVLNVRLQALGFGDPRRAVMSYHDLAREARDQGARAAARHDAAGRTLWRGRLQTSDPGRPTHS
;
A
#
# COMPACT_ATOMS: atom_id res chain seq x y z
N MET A 1 -46.98 59.76 42.75
CA MET A 1 -45.69 60.34 43.17
C MET A 1 -44.62 59.28 42.96
N SER A 2 -43.62 59.60 42.12
CA SER A 2 -42.26 58.99 42.00
C SER A 2 -42.18 57.50 41.64
N GLN A 3 -41.90 57.13 40.38
CA GLN A 3 -40.58 57.03 39.70
C GLN A 3 -39.64 55.92 40.21
N GLN A 4 -39.31 54.95 39.33
CA GLN A 4 -37.95 54.58 38.84
C GLN A 4 -38.07 53.31 37.96
N ASP A 5 -37.92 53.41 36.64
CA ASP A 5 -36.69 53.22 35.82
C ASP A 5 -36.13 51.77 35.90
N GLY A 6 -35.82 51.04 34.83
CA GLY A 6 -35.53 51.40 33.44
C GLY A 6 -34.16 50.86 33.04
N GLY A 7 -34.12 49.87 32.14
CA GLY A 7 -32.99 49.65 31.21
C GLY A 7 -31.84 48.70 31.58
N ALA A 8 -31.72 47.61 30.81
CA ALA A 8 -30.43 47.10 30.32
C ALA A 8 -30.21 47.68 28.91
N PRO A 9 -28.96 47.90 28.41
CA PRO A 9 -28.20 46.78 27.84
C PRO A 9 -26.64 46.88 27.87
N GLN A 10 -26.05 45.70 27.68
CA GLN A 10 -24.77 45.31 27.06
C GLN A 10 -23.84 46.39 26.46
N GLY A 11 -22.55 46.34 26.86
CA GLY A 11 -21.46 47.06 26.24
C GLY A 11 -20.12 46.32 26.38
N HIS A 12 -19.55 45.90 25.24
CA HIS A 12 -18.27 45.21 25.09
C HIS A 12 -17.07 46.11 25.42
N THR A 13 -16.12 45.63 26.22
CA THR A 13 -14.79 46.24 26.35
C THR A 13 -13.77 45.50 25.48
N ARG A 14 -13.00 46.29 24.74
CA ARG A 14 -12.07 45.89 23.68
C ARG A 14 -10.65 46.11 24.19
N ASN A 15 -9.92 45.04 24.48
CA ASN A 15 -8.50 45.15 24.84
C ASN A 15 -7.66 45.15 23.55
N LYS A 16 -7.06 46.30 23.25
CA LYS A 16 -5.99 46.46 22.25
C LYS A 16 -4.66 46.51 23.01
N SER A 17 -3.74 45.61 22.69
CA SER A 17 -2.33 45.76 22.99
C SER A 17 -1.52 45.32 21.78
N VAL A 18 -0.91 46.32 21.14
CA VAL A 18 0.11 46.24 20.09
C VAL A 18 1.47 46.31 20.76
N THR A 19 2.39 45.43 20.40
CA THR A 19 3.86 45.64 20.39
C THR A 19 4.49 44.44 19.66
N LYS A 20 4.87 44.57 18.38
CA LYS A 20 6.12 45.11 17.80
C LYS A 20 7.25 44.07 17.75
N CYS A 21 7.64 43.78 16.51
CA CYS A 21 8.76 42.96 16.04
C CYS A 21 10.12 43.43 16.54
N ASP A 22 11.09 42.52 16.54
CA ASP A 22 12.52 42.77 16.31
C ASP A 22 13.27 41.44 15.99
N PRO A 23 14.48 41.45 15.39
CA PRO A 23 14.72 40.77 14.10
C PRO A 23 15.74 39.61 14.09
N ILE A 24 15.80 38.93 12.93
CA ILE A 24 16.69 37.85 12.51
C ILE A 24 18.18 38.29 12.52
N PRO A 25 19.14 37.43 12.92
CA PRO A 25 20.53 37.56 12.51
C PRO A 25 20.83 36.71 11.27
N ILE A 26 21.19 37.40 10.19
CA ILE A 26 21.89 36.88 9.01
C ILE A 26 23.36 36.71 9.40
N CYS A 27 23.97 35.59 9.05
CA CYS A 27 25.42 35.42 9.07
C CYS A 27 25.91 35.23 7.63
N ASP A 28 26.32 36.33 7.01
CA ASP A 28 27.25 36.34 5.88
C ASP A 28 28.68 36.37 6.43
N ARG A 29 29.57 35.60 5.81
CA ARG A 29 31.02 35.77 5.90
C ARG A 29 31.64 35.40 4.57
N ASP A 30 32.08 36.43 3.85
CA ASP A 30 33.06 36.44 2.75
C ASP A 30 34.41 35.85 3.22
N ASP A 31 35.41 35.42 2.44
CA ASP A 31 35.77 35.51 1.03
C ASP A 31 37.05 34.65 0.76
N ALA A 32 37.44 34.49 -0.51
CA ALA A 32 38.80 34.19 -1.05
C ALA A 32 39.25 32.75 -1.47
N ASP A 33 38.92 32.42 -2.74
CA ASP A 33 39.76 32.06 -3.91
C ASP A 33 41.05 31.15 -3.90
N THR A 34 40.90 30.01 -4.63
CA THR A 34 41.80 29.37 -5.66
C THR A 34 43.14 28.65 -5.32
N PRO A 35 43.69 27.75 -6.19
CA PRO A 35 43.09 26.85 -7.23
C PRO A 35 43.70 25.40 -7.29
N SER A 36 43.18 24.60 -8.25
CA SER A 36 43.83 23.46 -9.00
C SER A 36 43.79 22.01 -8.46
N THR A 37 42.86 21.25 -9.05
CA THR A 37 42.84 19.84 -9.54
C THR A 37 44.19 19.08 -9.67
N PRO A 38 44.25 17.72 -9.72
CA PRO A 38 43.32 16.87 -10.50
C PRO A 38 42.97 15.45 -9.96
N LEU A 39 42.02 14.84 -10.68
CA LEU A 39 41.72 13.42 -10.90
C LEU A 39 42.55 12.36 -10.13
N ASN A 40 41.85 11.39 -9.52
CA ASN A 40 42.14 9.99 -9.86
C ASN A 40 40.96 9.04 -9.58
N ASP A 41 40.68 8.24 -10.60
CA ASP A 41 39.66 7.20 -10.72
C ASP A 41 40.00 5.92 -9.90
N PRO A 42 39.03 4.99 -9.74
CA PRO A 42 39.13 3.80 -8.90
C PRO A 42 39.64 2.58 -9.69
N LEU A 43 40.79 2.02 -9.31
CA LEU A 43 41.20 0.66 -9.68
C LEU A 43 42.50 0.31 -8.95
N SER A 44 42.48 -0.69 -8.07
CA SER A 44 43.49 -1.76 -8.02
C SER A 44 43.27 -2.71 -6.85
N SER A 45 43.05 -3.96 -7.22
CA SER A 45 43.26 -5.18 -6.44
C SER A 45 44.63 -5.22 -5.74
N PRO A 46 44.79 -6.10 -4.75
CA PRO A 46 45.94 -6.99 -4.80
C PRO A 46 45.54 -8.47 -4.81
N SER A 47 46.20 -9.18 -5.72
CA SER A 47 46.25 -10.62 -5.91
C SER A 47 46.48 -11.42 -4.61
N ARG A 48 45.83 -12.59 -4.50
CA ARG A 48 46.53 -13.80 -4.05
C ARG A 48 45.87 -15.07 -4.61
N LEU A 49 46.65 -15.75 -5.44
CA LEU A 49 46.39 -17.07 -6.00
C LEU A 49 46.70 -18.14 -4.93
N GLU A 50 45.81 -19.11 -4.75
CA GLU A 50 46.08 -20.41 -4.09
C GLU A 50 45.19 -21.47 -4.78
N PRO A 51 45.75 -22.37 -5.62
CA PRO A 51 45.03 -23.50 -6.18
C PRO A 51 45.13 -24.72 -5.25
N LEU A 52 44.01 -25.16 -4.68
CA LEU A 52 43.93 -26.44 -3.99
C LEU A 52 43.79 -27.58 -5.02
N GLN A 53 44.86 -28.36 -5.16
CA GLN A 53 44.89 -29.64 -5.87
C GLN A 53 44.05 -30.70 -5.14
N PRO A 54 43.41 -31.62 -5.88
CA PRO A 54 43.25 -32.99 -5.41
C PRO A 54 44.16 -33.98 -6.15
N LYS A 55 44.75 -34.87 -5.34
CA LYS A 55 45.74 -35.89 -5.66
C LYS A 55 45.25 -36.91 -6.71
N ARG A 56 46.11 -37.16 -7.70
CA ARG A 56 46.11 -38.37 -8.53
C ARG A 56 46.39 -39.59 -7.66
N ALA A 57 45.51 -40.58 -7.68
CA ALA A 57 45.85 -41.96 -7.35
C ALA A 57 45.71 -42.80 -8.63
N SER A 58 46.84 -43.20 -9.19
CA SER A 58 46.91 -44.23 -10.23
C SER A 58 46.74 -45.60 -9.57
N SER A 59 45.80 -46.41 -10.06
CA SER A 59 45.83 -47.86 -9.86
C SER A 59 45.53 -48.54 -11.19
N GLN A 60 46.49 -49.37 -11.61
CA GLN A 60 46.53 -50.10 -12.88
C GLN A 60 45.66 -51.37 -12.80
N ARG A 61 45.00 -51.77 -13.89
CA ARG A 61 44.51 -53.15 -14.12
C ARG A 61 44.46 -53.48 -15.63
N PRO A 62 44.73 -54.73 -16.07
CA PRO A 62 45.18 -55.06 -17.43
C PRO A 62 44.03 -55.35 -18.42
N PRO A 63 44.32 -55.61 -19.72
CA PRO A 63 43.31 -55.66 -20.77
C PRO A 63 42.72 -57.06 -20.96
N GLY A 64 41.46 -57.16 -21.37
CA GLY A 64 40.92 -58.43 -21.88
C GLY A 64 39.39 -58.53 -21.98
N HIS A 65 38.91 -58.58 -23.23
CA HIS A 65 37.71 -59.26 -23.76
C HIS A 65 36.38 -58.47 -23.89
N PRO A 66 35.74 -58.51 -25.09
CA PRO A 66 34.46 -57.86 -25.35
C PRO A 66 33.30 -58.79 -24.97
N SER A 67 32.23 -58.22 -24.40
CA SER A 67 30.94 -58.89 -24.21
C SER A 67 29.81 -57.92 -24.56
N PRO A 68 28.67 -58.44 -25.05
CA PRO A 68 27.79 -57.71 -25.95
C PRO A 68 26.95 -56.66 -25.22
N SER A 69 26.70 -55.53 -25.91
CA SER A 69 25.75 -54.50 -25.49
C SER A 69 24.36 -55.08 -25.24
N PHE A 70 23.93 -55.07 -23.97
CA PHE A 70 22.52 -55.04 -23.66
C PHE A 70 22.02 -53.61 -23.86
N ARG A 71 21.21 -53.44 -24.90
CA ARG A 71 20.53 -52.20 -25.25
C ARG A 71 19.47 -51.92 -24.16
N SER A 72 19.74 -50.98 -23.26
CA SER A 72 18.73 -50.49 -22.33
C SER A 72 17.58 -49.84 -23.10
N PRO A 73 16.30 -50.07 -22.71
CA PRO A 73 15.16 -49.35 -23.30
C PRO A 73 15.28 -47.86 -23.00
N ALA A 74 14.92 -47.03 -23.97
CA ALA A 74 14.87 -45.59 -23.82
C ALA A 74 13.96 -45.19 -22.63
N PRO A 75 14.31 -44.17 -21.84
CA PRO A 75 13.42 -43.66 -20.81
C PRO A 75 12.17 -43.08 -21.46
N SER A 76 11.00 -43.58 -21.07
CA SER A 76 9.70 -43.02 -21.46
C SER A 76 9.65 -41.52 -21.13
N PRO A 77 9.00 -40.69 -21.98
CA PRO A 77 8.78 -39.29 -21.67
C PRO A 77 7.93 -39.20 -20.39
N ALA A 78 8.46 -38.48 -19.39
CA ALA A 78 7.70 -38.13 -18.20
C ALA A 78 6.42 -37.37 -18.60
N PRO A 79 5.27 -37.63 -17.95
CA PRO A 79 4.07 -36.85 -18.21
C PRO A 79 4.35 -35.37 -17.89
N PRO A 80 3.74 -34.42 -18.62
CA PRO A 80 3.90 -33.00 -18.31
C PRO A 80 3.41 -32.79 -16.87
N ALA A 81 4.29 -32.24 -16.03
CA ALA A 81 3.91 -31.83 -14.69
C ALA A 81 2.78 -30.80 -14.83
N VAL A 82 1.56 -31.19 -14.45
CA VAL A 82 0.45 -30.27 -14.29
C VAL A 82 0.90 -29.30 -13.21
N ARG A 83 1.26 -28.08 -13.60
CA ARG A 83 1.54 -27.00 -12.64
C ARG A 83 0.23 -26.77 -11.89
N ALA A 84 0.13 -27.29 -10.67
CA ALA A 84 -0.96 -26.93 -9.78
C ALA A 84 -0.79 -25.44 -9.48
N SER A 85 -1.72 -24.62 -9.94
CA SER A 85 -1.81 -23.20 -9.58
C SER A 85 -1.91 -23.12 -8.05
N ILE A 86 -0.90 -22.56 -7.39
CA ILE A 86 -0.92 -22.37 -5.94
C ILE A 86 -1.91 -21.25 -5.65
N THR A 87 -3.10 -21.60 -5.16
CA THR A 87 -4.09 -20.60 -4.76
C THR A 87 -3.52 -19.76 -3.61
N LYS A 88 -3.31 -18.47 -3.84
CA LYS A 88 -2.83 -17.54 -2.80
C LYS A 88 -3.87 -17.45 -1.69
N ASN A 89 -3.41 -17.43 -0.44
CA ASN A 89 -4.26 -17.41 0.74
C ASN A 89 -4.03 -16.13 1.55
N PHE A 90 -5.11 -15.42 1.87
CA PHE A 90 -5.09 -14.14 2.58
C PHE A 90 -5.74 -14.23 3.96
N SER A 91 -5.77 -15.42 4.59
CA SER A 91 -6.36 -15.63 5.93
C SER A 91 -5.78 -14.68 6.98
N PHE A 92 -4.52 -14.25 6.80
CA PHE A 92 -3.86 -13.33 7.72
C PHE A 92 -4.59 -11.99 7.83
N LEU A 93 -5.28 -11.52 6.78
CA LEU A 93 -6.09 -10.29 6.76
C LEU A 93 -7.47 -10.45 7.39
N LEU A 94 -7.94 -11.68 7.60
CA LEU A 94 -9.27 -11.94 8.19
C LEU A 94 -9.26 -11.93 9.72
N ARG A 95 -8.08 -11.74 10.31
CA ARG A 95 -7.87 -11.75 11.76
C ARG A 95 -8.41 -10.48 12.41
N PRO A 96 -9.31 -10.58 13.41
CA PRO A 96 -9.83 -9.42 14.12
C PRO A 96 -8.76 -8.53 14.75
N GLU A 97 -7.62 -9.10 15.14
CA GLU A 97 -6.54 -8.42 15.86
C GLU A 97 -5.86 -7.32 15.04
N ILE A 98 -6.06 -7.32 13.71
CA ILE A 98 -5.56 -6.27 12.83
C ILE A 98 -6.37 -4.98 12.97
N TYR A 99 -7.65 -5.09 13.31
CA TYR A 99 -8.61 -4.00 13.16
C TYR A 99 -8.95 -3.36 14.50
N GLN A 100 -8.77 -2.05 14.59
CA GLN A 100 -9.04 -1.33 15.82
C GLN A 100 -10.55 -1.03 15.95
N PRO A 101 -11.18 -1.31 17.10
CA PRO A 101 -12.57 -0.97 17.32
C PRO A 101 -12.76 0.55 17.36
N LEU A 102 -13.78 1.03 16.65
CA LEU A 102 -14.11 2.45 16.58
C LEU A 102 -14.97 2.85 17.79
N LEU A 103 -14.31 3.27 18.87
CA LEU A 103 -15.00 3.70 20.09
C LEU A 103 -15.95 4.88 19.82
N PRO A 104 -17.20 4.82 20.28
CA PRO A 104 -18.19 5.87 20.01
C PRO A 104 -17.81 7.20 20.65
N LEU A 105 -16.88 7.19 21.62
CA LEU A 105 -16.44 8.33 22.43
C LEU A 105 -16.09 9.60 21.63
N ASN A 106 -15.58 9.44 20.40
CA ASN A 106 -15.18 10.56 19.55
C ASN A 106 -16.35 11.22 18.80
N VAL A 107 -17.54 10.62 18.82
CA VAL A 107 -18.74 11.16 18.15
C VAL A 107 -19.52 12.01 19.16
N PRO A 108 -19.83 13.29 18.93
CA PRO A 108 -20.65 14.06 19.87
C PRO A 108 -22.03 13.44 20.10
N VAL A 109 -22.56 13.57 21.32
CA VAL A 109 -23.83 12.95 21.74
C VAL A 109 -25.00 13.31 20.82
N ALA A 110 -25.05 14.55 20.34
CA ALA A 110 -26.09 15.01 19.41
C ALA A 110 -26.13 14.18 18.11
N PHE A 111 -24.98 13.75 17.60
CA PHE A 111 -24.92 12.87 16.44
C PHE A 111 -25.29 11.44 16.83
N ARG A 112 -24.81 10.92 17.97
CA ARG A 112 -25.11 9.55 18.43
C ARG A 112 -26.60 9.29 18.62
N ASN A 113 -27.34 10.27 19.14
CA ASN A 113 -28.76 10.14 19.44
C ASN A 113 -29.67 10.70 18.32
N SER A 114 -29.10 11.03 17.16
CA SER A 114 -29.87 11.59 16.05
C SER A 114 -30.79 10.54 15.43
N THR A 115 -31.99 10.96 15.03
CA THR A 115 -32.92 10.14 14.24
C THR A 115 -32.37 9.78 12.85
N LYS A 116 -31.28 10.44 12.42
CA LYS A 116 -30.58 10.18 11.15
C LYS A 116 -29.48 9.11 11.27
N GLN A 117 -29.32 8.46 12.43
CA GLN A 117 -28.40 7.33 12.54
C GLN A 117 -28.86 6.18 11.63
N PRO A 118 -27.95 5.51 10.92
CA PRO A 118 -28.30 4.33 10.16
C PRO A 118 -28.83 3.26 11.09
N ARG A 119 -29.68 2.39 10.55
CA ARG A 119 -30.14 1.23 11.31
C ARG A 119 -28.93 0.33 11.61
N PRO A 120 -28.87 -0.30 12.80
CA PRO A 120 -27.77 -1.20 13.17
C PRO A 120 -27.58 -2.37 12.19
N ASP A 121 -28.60 -2.65 11.39
CA ASP A 121 -28.68 -3.79 10.50
C ASP A 121 -28.56 -3.39 9.00
N ALA A 122 -28.37 -2.10 8.68
CA ALA A 122 -28.26 -1.64 7.31
C ALA A 122 -27.06 -2.30 6.57
N PRO A 123 -27.24 -2.76 5.32
CA PRO A 123 -26.18 -3.41 4.56
C PRO A 123 -25.07 -2.42 4.18
N LEU A 124 -23.84 -2.92 4.01
CA LEU A 124 -22.66 -2.09 3.72
C LEU A 124 -22.87 -1.15 2.51
N ALA A 125 -23.49 -1.65 1.43
CA ALA A 125 -23.75 -0.85 0.24
C ALA A 125 -24.70 0.33 0.49
N GLU A 126 -25.71 0.15 1.36
CA GLU A 126 -26.63 1.22 1.75
C GLU A 126 -25.93 2.26 2.64
N LEU A 127 -25.09 1.80 3.58
CA LEU A 127 -24.31 2.71 4.43
C LEU A 127 -23.39 3.60 3.60
N LEU A 128 -22.76 3.05 2.56
CA LEU A 128 -21.91 3.81 1.65
C LEU A 128 -22.69 4.81 0.79
N SER A 129 -23.85 4.40 0.24
CA SER A 129 -24.66 5.29 -0.61
C SER A 129 -25.28 6.46 0.18
N GLN A 130 -25.55 6.25 1.47
CA GLN A 130 -26.05 7.28 2.39
C GLN A 130 -24.95 8.13 3.04
N GLY A 131 -23.67 7.82 2.79
CA GLY A 131 -22.54 8.56 3.37
C GLY A 131 -22.30 8.29 4.85
N HIS A 132 -22.82 7.17 5.38
CA HIS A 132 -22.59 6.73 6.76
C HIS A 132 -21.25 6.01 6.91
N PHE A 133 -20.15 6.69 6.59
CA PHE A 133 -18.80 6.12 6.50
C PHE A 133 -18.33 5.43 7.78
N ARG A 134 -18.68 5.97 8.96
CA ARG A 134 -18.28 5.35 10.23
C ARG A 134 -18.95 3.98 10.42
N ALA A 135 -20.25 3.89 10.14
CA ALA A 135 -20.99 2.64 10.22
C ALA A 135 -20.51 1.66 9.13
N ALA A 136 -20.28 2.15 7.91
CA ALA A 136 -19.71 1.37 6.82
C ALA A 136 -18.34 0.78 7.17
N ALA A 137 -17.46 1.55 7.83
CA ALA A 137 -16.16 1.06 8.30
C ALA A 137 -16.31 -0.08 9.32
N ILE A 138 -17.29 0.00 10.23
CA ILE A 138 -17.55 -1.06 11.22
C ILE A 138 -18.09 -2.30 10.51
N SER A 139 -19.08 -2.11 9.64
CA SER A 139 -19.71 -3.19 8.87
C SER A 139 -18.69 -3.91 7.97
N ALA A 140 -17.80 -3.19 7.28
CA ALA A 140 -16.77 -3.79 6.44
C ALA A 140 -15.82 -4.71 7.22
N VAL A 141 -15.40 -4.33 8.44
CA VAL A 141 -14.59 -5.20 9.30
C VAL A 141 -15.38 -6.38 9.82
N GLN A 142 -16.64 -6.18 10.21
CA GLN A 142 -17.49 -7.30 10.65
C GLN A 142 -17.68 -8.33 9.54
N GLU A 143 -17.81 -7.90 8.29
CA GLU A 143 -17.83 -8.81 7.15
C GLU A 143 -16.48 -9.49 6.92
N LEU A 144 -15.35 -8.76 6.99
CA LEU A 144 -14.01 -9.32 6.87
C LEU A 144 -13.70 -10.39 7.91
N THR A 145 -14.08 -10.14 9.17
CA THR A 145 -13.73 -11.01 10.30
C THR A 145 -14.81 -12.05 10.61
N SER A 146 -15.80 -12.22 9.71
CA SER A 146 -16.95 -13.12 9.91
C SER A 146 -17.74 -12.86 11.21
N ALA A 147 -17.69 -11.63 11.73
CA ALA A 147 -18.45 -11.20 12.90
C ALA A 147 -19.84 -10.65 12.52
N SER A 148 -20.09 -10.43 11.23
CA SER A 148 -21.40 -10.02 10.71
C SER A 148 -22.34 -11.22 10.64
N PRO A 149 -23.49 -11.21 11.33
CA PRO A 149 -24.47 -12.30 11.25
C PRO A 149 -25.22 -12.36 9.91
N ARG A 150 -25.06 -11.36 9.04
CA ARG A 150 -25.78 -11.27 7.74
C ARG A 150 -24.93 -11.62 6.52
N ALA A 151 -23.61 -11.58 6.67
CA ALA A 151 -22.70 -11.89 5.58
C ALA A 151 -22.20 -13.32 5.73
N ALA A 152 -22.08 -14.03 4.61
CA ALA A 152 -21.37 -15.30 4.60
C ALA A 152 -19.90 -15.07 4.99
N PRO A 153 -19.26 -16.02 5.71
CA PRO A 153 -17.83 -15.95 5.96
C PRO A 153 -17.05 -15.77 4.66
N VAL A 154 -16.08 -14.85 4.67
CA VAL A 154 -15.26 -14.58 3.49
C VAL A 154 -14.28 -15.74 3.28
N ASP A 155 -14.26 -16.31 2.09
CA ASP A 155 -13.28 -17.32 1.71
C ASP A 155 -11.87 -16.68 1.71
N PRO A 156 -10.88 -17.24 2.44
CA PRO A 156 -9.51 -16.72 2.45
C PRO A 156 -8.82 -16.67 1.09
N THR A 157 -9.35 -17.35 0.07
CA THR A 157 -8.84 -17.34 -1.31
C THR A 157 -9.55 -16.33 -2.21
N ASP A 158 -10.69 -15.77 -1.78
CA ASP A 158 -11.41 -14.70 -2.50
C ASP A 158 -10.75 -13.33 -2.23
N TYR A 159 -9.57 -13.16 -2.81
CA TYR A 159 -8.78 -11.94 -2.68
C TYR A 159 -9.53 -10.69 -3.16
N ARG A 160 -10.44 -10.82 -4.13
CA ARG A 160 -11.23 -9.69 -4.65
C ARG A 160 -12.15 -9.17 -3.57
N ARG A 161 -12.92 -10.06 -2.93
CA ARG A 161 -13.80 -9.67 -1.83
C ARG A 161 -13.03 -9.11 -0.65
N ILE A 162 -11.91 -9.74 -0.28
CA ILE A 162 -11.05 -9.31 0.84
C ILE A 162 -10.52 -7.90 0.60
N PHE A 163 -9.92 -7.63 -0.57
CA PHE A 163 -9.34 -6.33 -0.86
C PHE A 163 -10.38 -5.23 -1.05
N ASP A 164 -11.57 -5.56 -1.58
CA ASP A 164 -12.66 -4.59 -1.70
C ASP A 164 -13.18 -4.15 -0.33
N LEU A 165 -13.36 -5.10 0.60
CA LEU A 165 -13.77 -4.79 1.98
C LEU A 165 -12.66 -4.03 2.73
N LEU A 166 -11.40 -4.43 2.59
CA LEU A 166 -10.27 -3.75 3.21
C LEU A 166 -10.12 -2.32 2.67
N TYR A 167 -10.23 -2.12 1.36
CA TYR A 167 -10.25 -0.79 0.76
C TYR A 167 -11.39 0.05 1.31
N THR A 168 -12.59 -0.51 1.40
CA THR A 168 -13.77 0.17 1.96
C THR A 168 -13.53 0.59 3.40
N ARG A 169 -12.99 -0.30 4.24
CA ARG A 169 -12.62 -0.03 5.62
C ARG A 169 -11.64 1.15 5.70
N LEU A 170 -10.50 1.03 5.02
CA LEU A 170 -9.43 2.04 5.08
C LEU A 170 -9.89 3.39 4.54
N ALA A 171 -10.61 3.41 3.42
CA ALA A 171 -11.16 4.64 2.85
C ALA A 171 -12.15 5.31 3.80
N CYS A 172 -13.09 4.55 4.38
CA CYS A 172 -14.05 5.09 5.34
C CYS A 172 -13.39 5.64 6.60
N LEU A 173 -12.31 5.01 7.09
CA LEU A 173 -11.52 5.55 8.20
C LEU A 173 -10.89 6.89 7.84
N THR A 174 -10.30 7.04 6.65
CA THR A 174 -9.75 8.33 6.21
C THR A 174 -10.81 9.42 6.08
N LEU A 175 -12.02 9.06 5.62
CA LEU A 175 -13.15 10.00 5.51
C LEU A 175 -13.73 10.40 6.87
N CYS A 176 -13.54 9.58 7.90
CA CYS A 176 -13.98 9.83 9.28
C CYS A 176 -12.90 10.44 10.17
N ASP A 177 -11.83 10.99 9.58
CA ASP A 177 -10.68 11.56 10.30
C ASP A 177 -9.97 10.56 11.25
N ALA A 178 -10.06 9.27 10.93
CA ALA A 178 -9.38 8.19 11.64
C ALA A 178 -8.16 7.67 10.84
N THR A 179 -7.43 8.58 10.20
CA THR A 179 -6.29 8.26 9.32
C THR A 179 -5.17 7.53 10.07
N SER A 180 -4.93 7.84 11.35
CA SER A 180 -3.94 7.14 12.17
C SER A 180 -4.29 5.66 12.36
N THR A 181 -5.58 5.36 12.59
CA THR A 181 -6.09 3.98 12.65
C THR A 181 -5.96 3.30 11.29
N ALA A 182 -6.34 3.97 10.20
CA ALA A 182 -6.20 3.43 8.86
C ALA A 182 -4.74 3.07 8.53
N ALA A 183 -3.80 3.93 8.93
CA ALA A 183 -2.38 3.66 8.76
C ALA A 183 -1.93 2.44 9.58
N GLN A 184 -2.40 2.27 10.83
CA GLN A 184 -2.07 1.07 11.60
C GLN A 184 -2.58 -0.21 10.95
N GLU A 185 -3.83 -0.20 10.49
CA GLU A 185 -4.48 -1.37 9.86
C GLU A 185 -3.81 -1.74 8.53
N VAL A 186 -3.42 -0.75 7.70
CA VAL A 186 -2.82 -1.03 6.37
C VAL A 186 -1.47 -1.74 6.46
N ARG A 187 -0.78 -1.71 7.62
CA ARG A 187 0.48 -2.46 7.83
C ARG A 187 0.29 -3.97 7.68
N ALA A 188 -0.92 -4.47 7.86
CA ALA A 188 -1.21 -5.88 7.65
C ALA A 188 -0.95 -6.32 6.20
N LEU A 189 -0.92 -5.40 5.24
CA LEU A 189 -0.52 -5.68 3.85
C LEU A 189 0.99 -5.91 3.68
N GLU A 190 1.80 -5.62 4.70
CA GLU A 190 3.25 -5.82 4.69
C GLU A 190 3.92 -5.15 3.47
N ASP A 191 4.52 -5.94 2.58
CA ASP A 191 5.14 -5.46 1.34
C ASP A 191 4.32 -5.85 0.10
N LEU A 192 3.61 -4.87 -0.45
CA LEU A 192 2.83 -5.04 -1.68
C LEU A 192 3.69 -5.35 -2.92
N ASN A 193 5.00 -5.09 -2.88
CA ASN A 193 5.89 -5.43 -3.98
C ASN A 193 6.29 -6.91 -3.98
N ASN A 194 5.90 -7.67 -2.96
CA ASN A 194 6.18 -9.09 -2.89
C ASN A 194 5.34 -9.86 -3.92
N ALA A 195 5.93 -10.09 -5.10
CA ALA A 195 5.31 -10.80 -6.20
C ALA A 195 4.88 -12.23 -5.82
N ALA A 196 5.55 -12.88 -4.86
CA ALA A 196 5.17 -14.23 -4.43
C ALA A 196 3.80 -14.27 -3.73
N ILE A 197 3.36 -13.16 -3.14
CA ILE A 197 2.08 -13.04 -2.42
C ILE A 197 1.02 -12.36 -3.29
N TYR A 198 1.41 -11.25 -3.94
CA TYR A 198 0.45 -10.32 -4.53
C TYR A 198 0.38 -10.34 -6.06
N VAL A 199 1.18 -11.17 -6.72
CA VAL A 199 1.09 -11.37 -8.16
C VAL A 199 0.57 -12.77 -8.45
N ASP A 200 -0.37 -12.84 -9.38
CA ASP A 200 -0.93 -14.08 -9.89
C ASP A 200 0.12 -14.81 -10.74
N ASP A 201 0.39 -16.07 -10.41
CA ASP A 201 1.47 -16.83 -11.06
C ASP A 201 1.15 -17.20 -12.53
N ASP A 202 -0.13 -17.23 -12.90
CA ASP A 202 -0.60 -17.60 -14.24
C ASP A 202 -0.71 -16.38 -15.16
N THR A 203 -1.26 -15.27 -14.65
CA THR A 203 -1.50 -14.05 -15.44
C THR A 203 -0.38 -13.03 -15.31
N GLY A 204 0.42 -13.10 -14.25
CA GLY A 204 1.41 -12.08 -13.88
C GLY A 204 0.78 -10.75 -13.47
N GLU A 205 -0.53 -10.71 -13.20
CA GLU A 205 -1.24 -9.51 -12.78
C GLU A 205 -1.19 -9.32 -11.26
N HIS A 206 -1.20 -8.06 -10.84
CA HIS A 206 -1.23 -7.70 -9.43
C HIS A 206 -2.63 -7.93 -8.85
N LEU A 207 -2.75 -8.82 -7.86
CA LEU A 207 -4.01 -9.21 -7.21
C LEU A 207 -4.65 -8.05 -6.43
N VAL A 208 -3.82 -7.20 -5.81
CA VAL A 208 -4.30 -6.01 -5.08
C VAL A 208 -4.81 -4.93 -6.05
N PRO A 209 -6.06 -4.45 -5.89
CA PRO A 209 -6.62 -3.37 -6.70
C PRO A 209 -5.75 -2.12 -6.66
N TRP A 210 -5.61 -1.45 -7.81
CA TRP A 210 -4.80 -0.22 -7.95
C TRP A 210 -5.14 0.84 -6.90
N ALA A 211 -6.43 1.07 -6.64
CA ALA A 211 -6.88 2.06 -5.68
C ALA A 211 -6.39 1.76 -4.25
N LEU A 212 -6.35 0.48 -3.86
CA LEU A 212 -5.82 0.04 -2.56
C LEU A 212 -4.29 0.22 -2.50
N ARG A 213 -3.58 -0.01 -3.59
CA ARG A 213 -2.13 0.22 -3.68
C ARG A 213 -1.78 1.71 -3.51
N VAL A 214 -2.50 2.59 -4.21
CA VAL A 214 -2.38 4.04 -4.06
C VAL A 214 -2.73 4.48 -2.63
N LEU A 215 -3.82 3.96 -2.06
CA LEU A 215 -4.23 4.27 -0.70
C LEU A 215 -3.18 3.83 0.33
N ASN A 216 -2.57 2.66 0.15
CA ASN A 216 -1.49 2.19 1.01
C ASN A 216 -0.30 3.16 1.02
N VAL A 217 0.18 3.60 -0.16
CA VAL A 217 1.29 4.57 -0.25
C VAL A 217 0.92 5.88 0.44
N ARG A 218 -0.31 6.37 0.26
CA ARG A 218 -0.81 7.58 0.94
C ARG A 218 -0.85 7.41 2.46
N LEU A 219 -1.37 6.29 2.95
CA LEU A 219 -1.48 6.01 4.38
C LEU A 219 -0.11 5.83 5.04
N GLN A 220 0.86 5.25 4.34
CA GLN A 220 2.24 5.16 4.82
C GLN A 220 2.87 6.57 4.95
N ALA A 221 2.63 7.46 3.98
CA ALA A 221 3.10 8.85 4.03
C ALA A 221 2.49 9.64 5.20
N LEU A 222 1.16 9.60 5.33
CA LEU A 222 0.40 10.37 6.32
C LEU A 222 0.51 9.80 7.74
N GLY A 223 0.57 8.48 7.86
CA GLY A 223 0.53 7.80 9.15
C GLY A 223 1.88 7.60 9.82
N PHE A 224 2.98 7.50 9.05
CA PHE A 224 4.31 7.20 9.58
C PHE A 224 5.33 8.31 9.37
N GLY A 225 4.96 9.37 8.63
CA GLY A 225 5.85 10.49 8.41
C GLY A 225 7.09 10.13 7.59
N ASP A 226 7.01 9.14 6.70
CA ASP A 226 8.07 8.80 5.74
C ASP A 226 7.69 9.24 4.32
N PRO A 227 7.80 10.54 4.00
CA PRO A 227 7.46 11.06 2.68
C PRO A 227 8.44 10.58 1.61
N ARG A 228 9.69 10.25 1.97
CA ARG A 228 10.70 9.82 0.99
C ARG A 228 10.34 8.46 0.41
N ARG A 229 10.02 7.50 1.26
CA ARG A 229 9.57 6.17 0.82
C ARG A 229 8.27 6.27 0.02
N ALA A 230 7.35 7.13 0.43
CA ALA A 230 6.10 7.35 -0.30
C ALA A 230 6.33 7.89 -1.72
N VAL A 231 7.23 8.87 -1.89
CA VAL A 231 7.59 9.41 -3.22
C VAL A 231 8.16 8.30 -4.11
N MET A 232 9.07 7.48 -3.59
CA MET A 232 9.61 6.34 -4.34
C MET A 232 8.51 5.36 -4.77
N SER A 233 7.62 4.98 -3.85
CA SER A 233 6.52 4.06 -4.15
C SER A 233 5.51 4.63 -5.16
N TYR A 234 5.25 5.94 -5.17
CA TYR A 234 4.45 6.57 -6.21
C TYR A 234 5.14 6.51 -7.58
N HIS A 235 6.46 6.68 -7.63
CA HIS A 235 7.21 6.53 -8.88
C HIS A 235 7.17 5.08 -9.40
N ASP A 236 7.24 4.09 -8.52
CA ASP A 236 7.12 2.68 -8.90
C ASP A 236 5.75 2.36 -9.48
N LEU A 237 4.67 2.84 -8.85
CA LEU A 237 3.32 2.76 -9.40
C LEU A 237 3.22 3.47 -10.75
N ALA A 238 3.73 4.69 -10.87
CA ALA A 238 3.71 5.44 -12.11
C ALA A 238 4.51 4.74 -13.23
N ARG A 239 5.60 4.05 -12.90
CA ARG A 239 6.37 3.23 -13.84
C ARG A 239 5.54 2.03 -14.32
N GLU A 240 4.92 1.29 -13.41
CA GLU A 240 4.02 0.18 -13.76
C GLU A 240 2.89 0.65 -14.69
N ALA A 241 2.24 1.77 -14.37
CA ALA A 241 1.16 2.30 -15.19
C ALA A 241 1.61 2.65 -16.62
N ARG A 242 2.82 3.19 -16.78
CA ARG A 242 3.41 3.46 -18.10
C ARG A 242 3.72 2.16 -18.85
N ASP A 243 4.33 1.19 -18.18
CA ASP A 243 4.69 -0.10 -18.79
C ASP A 243 3.43 -0.86 -19.25
N GLN A 244 2.39 -0.88 -18.43
CA GLN A 244 1.12 -1.52 -18.78
C GLN A 244 0.36 -0.74 -19.85
N GLY A 245 0.42 0.59 -19.83
CA GLY A 245 -0.09 1.43 -20.93
C GLY A 245 0.60 1.15 -22.26
N ALA A 246 1.93 0.97 -22.25
CA ALA A 246 2.71 0.62 -23.44
C ALA A 246 2.36 -0.80 -23.95
N ARG A 247 2.20 -1.77 -23.04
CA ARG A 247 1.74 -3.13 -23.39
C ARG A 247 0.34 -3.12 -24.00
N ALA A 248 -0.60 -2.36 -23.43
CA ALA A 248 -1.94 -2.20 -23.99
C ALA A 248 -1.90 -1.54 -25.37
N ALA A 249 -1.01 -0.56 -25.58
CA ALA A 249 -0.80 0.06 -26.88
C ALA A 249 -0.27 -0.94 -27.92
N ALA A 250 0.72 -1.76 -27.56
CA ALA A 250 1.26 -2.80 -28.43
C ALA A 250 0.23 -3.88 -28.79
N ARG A 251 -0.73 -4.14 -27.89
CA ARG A 251 -1.86 -5.06 -28.12
C ARG A 251 -3.07 -4.40 -28.81
N HIS A 252 -2.96 -3.12 -29.18
CA HIS A 252 -4.06 -2.31 -29.74
C HIS A 252 -5.31 -2.23 -28.85
N ASP A 253 -5.18 -2.42 -27.54
CA ASP A 253 -6.27 -2.30 -26.58
C ASP A 253 -6.51 -0.83 -26.21
N ALA A 254 -7.59 -0.25 -26.73
CA ALA A 254 -7.99 1.13 -26.43
C ALA A 254 -8.53 1.32 -25.00
N ALA A 255 -9.23 0.31 -24.47
CA ALA A 255 -9.82 0.37 -23.14
C ALA A 255 -8.73 0.32 -22.07
N GLY A 256 -7.80 -0.63 -22.19
CA GLY A 256 -6.63 -0.74 -21.32
C GLY A 256 -5.77 0.52 -21.34
N ARG A 257 -5.50 1.10 -22.52
CA ARG A 257 -4.76 2.38 -22.62
C ARG A 257 -5.42 3.52 -21.85
N THR A 258 -6.75 3.62 -21.92
CA THR A 258 -7.51 4.67 -21.22
C THR A 258 -7.48 4.46 -19.71
N LEU A 259 -7.66 3.20 -19.28
CA LEU A 259 -7.58 2.81 -17.88
C LEU A 259 -6.19 3.11 -17.28
N TRP A 260 -5.11 2.71 -17.94
CA TRP A 260 -3.75 2.93 -17.44
C TRP A 260 -3.33 4.40 -17.46
N ARG A 261 -3.88 5.19 -18.39
CA ARG A 261 -3.75 6.66 -18.37
C ARG A 261 -4.42 7.27 -17.14
N GLY A 262 -5.63 6.84 -16.80
CA GLY A 262 -6.31 7.29 -15.58
C GLY A 262 -5.52 6.91 -14.31
N ARG A 263 -5.02 5.67 -14.24
CA ARG A 263 -4.16 5.20 -13.14
C ARG A 263 -2.91 6.06 -12.98
N LEU A 264 -2.23 6.40 -14.08
CA LEU A 264 -1.05 7.26 -14.06
C LEU A 264 -1.34 8.64 -13.46
N GLN A 265 -2.52 9.22 -13.71
CA GLN A 265 -2.93 10.49 -13.12
C GLN A 265 -3.11 10.38 -11.61
N THR A 266 -3.68 9.27 -11.12
CA THR A 266 -3.87 9.07 -9.67
C THR A 266 -2.57 8.80 -8.90
N SER A 267 -1.50 8.34 -9.57
CA SER A 267 -0.19 8.12 -8.95
C SER A 267 0.73 9.34 -8.93
N ASP A 268 0.35 10.44 -9.58
CA ASP A 268 1.15 11.65 -9.64
C ASP A 268 0.69 12.66 -8.56
N PRO A 269 1.40 12.79 -7.44
CA PRO A 269 1.00 13.70 -6.36
C PRO A 269 1.16 15.19 -6.73
N GLY A 270 1.82 15.51 -7.86
CA GLY A 270 2.14 16.89 -8.25
C GLY A 270 1.21 17.50 -9.31
N ARG A 271 0.24 16.74 -9.84
CA ARG A 271 -0.60 17.23 -10.93
C ARG A 271 -1.89 17.86 -10.39
N PRO A 272 -2.11 19.18 -10.57
CA PRO A 272 -3.38 19.78 -10.20
C PRO A 272 -4.50 19.16 -11.04
N THR A 273 -5.49 18.57 -10.37
CA THR A 273 -6.73 18.16 -11.00
C THR A 273 -7.53 19.42 -11.31
N HIS A 274 -7.37 19.94 -12.52
CA HIS A 274 -8.31 20.93 -13.05
C HIS A 274 -9.63 20.20 -13.31
N SER A 275 -10.59 20.40 -12.40
CA SER A 275 -12.02 20.23 -12.65
C SER A 275 -12.65 21.61 -12.70
#